data_AF-A0A3C0VF39-F1
#
_entry.id   AF-A0A3C0VF39-F1
#
_cell.length_a   1.000
_cell.length_b   1.000
_cell.length_c   1.000
_cell.angle_alpha   90.00
_cell.angle_beta   90.00
_cell.angle_gamma   90.00
#
_symmetry.space_group_name_H-M   'P 1'
#
loop_
_entity.id
_entity.type
_entity.pdbx_description
1 polymer ?
#
loop_
_entity_poly.entity_id
_entity_poly.type
_entity_poly.pdbx_seq_one_letter_code
_entity_poly.pdbx_strand_id
1 'polypeptide(L)' 'MTDTTLRAAIVGGGVTGLATGYRLSRTYGIENIAVLEAAP' A
#
# COMPACT_ATOMS: atom_id res chain seq x y z
N MET A 1 -5.77 3.89 15.61
CA MET A 1 -5.97 5.28 15.16
C MET A 1 -5.70 5.25 13.66
N THR A 2 -6.73 5.40 12.83
CA THR A 2 -6.61 5.27 11.38
C THR A 2 -6.10 6.60 10.84
N ASP A 3 -4.89 6.63 10.27
CA ASP A 3 -4.36 7.84 9.64
C ASP A 3 -4.86 7.92 8.20
N THR A 4 -5.90 8.71 7.99
CA THR A 4 -6.54 8.93 6.70
C THR A 4 -5.88 10.05 5.89
N THR A 5 -4.92 10.77 6.49
CA THR A 5 -4.20 11.87 5.83
C THR A 5 -3.01 11.36 5.03
N LEU A 6 -2.39 10.28 5.52
CA LEU A 6 -1.24 9.68 4.87
C LEU A 6 -1.64 8.93 3.60
N ARG A 7 -0.97 9.24 2.48
CA ARG A 7 -1.17 8.60 1.18
C ARG A 7 0.09 7.82 0.79
N ALA A 8 -0.06 6.54 0.51
CA ALA A 8 1.05 5.67 0.13
C ALA A 8 0.92 5.22 -1.33
N ALA A 9 1.99 5.38 -2.11
CA ALA A 9 2.12 4.81 -3.43
C ALA A 9 3.24 3.75 -3.42
N ILE A 10 2.93 2.54 -3.86
CA ILE A 10 3.85 1.41 -3.93
C ILE A 10 4.09 1.10 -5.41
N VAL A 11 5.34 1.13 -5.87
CA VAL A 11 5.69 0.78 -7.24
C VAL A 11 6.19 -0.66 -7.28
N GLY A 12 5.57 -1.49 -8.12
CA GLY A 12 5.78 -2.94 -8.17
C GLY A 12 4.58 -3.71 -7.61
N GLY A 13 3.80 -4.36 -8.47
CA GLY A 13 2.63 -5.19 -8.16
C GLY A 13 2.93 -6.64 -7.81
N GLY A 14 4.21 -7.01 -7.76
CA GLY A 14 4.65 -8.31 -7.27
C GLY A 14 4.36 -8.53 -5.78
N VAL A 15 4.70 -9.73 -5.29
CA VAL A 15 4.43 -10.17 -3.91
C VAL A 15 4.92 -9.18 -2.85
N THR A 16 6.07 -8.55 -3.07
CA THR A 16 6.64 -7.56 -2.15
C THR A 16 5.77 -6.31 -2.05
N GLY A 17 5.25 -5.80 -3.18
CA GLY A 17 4.42 -4.60 -3.19
C GLY A 17 3.05 -4.85 -2.57
N LEU A 18 2.44 -5.99 -2.89
CA LEU A 18 1.17 -6.41 -2.28
C LEU A 18 1.32 -6.65 -0.76
N ALA A 19 2.39 -7.32 -0.32
CA ALA A 19 2.65 -7.54 1.10
C ALA A 19 2.88 -6.21 1.85
N THR A 20 3.54 -5.25 1.21
CA THR A 20 3.74 -3.91 1.77
C THR A 20 2.40 -3.20 1.98
N GLY A 21 1.53 -3.18 0.96
CA GLY A 21 0.20 -2.60 1.08
C GLY A 21 -0.64 -3.26 2.19
N TYR A 22 -0.58 -4.59 2.28
CA TYR A 22 -1.26 -5.34 3.33
C TYR A 22 -0.80 -4.93 4.74
N ARG A 23 0.51 -4.78 4.97
CA ARG A 23 1.05 -4.37 6.27
C ARG A 23 0.68 -2.93 6.61
N LEU A 24 0.75 -2.01 5.63
CA LEU A 24 0.33 -0.62 5.81
C LEU A 24 -1.14 -0.53 6.25
N SER A 25 -2.03 -1.32 5.65
CA SER A 25 -3.43 -1.38 6.05
C SER A 25 -3.63 -2.06 7.42
N ARG A 26 -3.13 -3.29 7.61
CA ARG A 26 -3.45 -4.11 8.79
C ARG A 26 -2.66 -3.77 10.04
N THR A 27 -1.42 -3.33 9.90
CA THR A 27 -0.55 -3.03 11.04
C THR A 27 -0.59 -1.56 11.41
N TYR A 28 -0.69 -0.67 10.41
CA TYR A 28 -0.54 0.77 10.60
C TYR A 28 -1.84 1.56 10.39
N GLY A 29 -2.92 0.91 9.93
CA GLY A 29 -4.21 1.58 9.73
C GLY A 29 -4.18 2.65 8.64
N ILE A 30 -3.27 2.53 7.67
CA ILE A 30 -3.19 3.41 6.51
C ILE A 30 -4.08 2.81 5.42
N GLU A 31 -5.11 3.54 5.01
CA GLU A 31 -6.10 3.01 4.06
C GLU A 31 -5.95 3.61 2.66
N ASN A 32 -5.35 4.80 2.53
CA ASN A 32 -5.15 5.47 1.26
C ASN A 32 -3.87 4.96 0.57
N ILE A 33 -3.93 3.75 0.04
CA ILE A 33 -2.80 3.02 -0.57
C ILE A 33 -3.10 2.74 -2.04
N ALA A 34 -2.16 3.08 -2.93
CA ALA A 34 -2.16 2.66 -4.33
C ALA A 34 -0.95 1.76 -4.61
N VAL A 35 -1.19 0.58 -5.18
CA VAL A 35 -0.14 -0.28 -5.74
C VAL A 35 -0.15 -0.09 -7.26
N LEU A 36 0.97 0.37 -7.79
CA LEU A 36 1.17 0.72 -9.18
C LEU A 36 2.12 -0.30 -9.79
N GLU A 37 1.66 -1.00 -10.81
CA GLU A 37 2.48 -1.94 -11.57
C GLU A 37 2.67 -1.41 -12.99
N ALA A 38 3.87 -1.54 -13.52
CA ALA A 38 4.08 -1.30 -14.94
C ALA A 38 3.26 -2.34 -15.72
N ALA A 39 2.52 -1.91 -16.74
CA ALA A 39 1.82 -2.84 -17.64
C ALA A 39 2.78 -3.95 -18.11
N PRO A 40 2.28 -5.18 -18.34
CA PRO A 40 3.12 -6.36 -18.59
C PRO A 40 4.16 -6.16 -19.69
#